data_AF-W1F4K4-F1
#
_entry.id   AF-W1F4K4-F1
#
_cell.length_a   1.000
_cell.length_b   1.000
_cell.length_c   1.000
_cell.angle_alpha   90.00
_cell.angle_beta   90.00
_cell.angle_gamma   90.00
#
_symmetry.space_group_name_H-M   'P 1'
#
loop_
_entity.id
_entity.type
_entity.pdbx_description
1 polymer ?
#
loop_
_entity_poly.entity_id
_entity_poly.type
_entity_poly.pdbx_seq_one_letter_code
_entity_poly.pdbx_strand_id
1 'polypeptide(L)' 'MDLEFRDEALDAIAKKAMARKTGARGLRSIVEAALLDTMYDLPSMEDVEKVVIDESVIDGQSKPLLIYGKPEAQQASGE' A
#
# COMPACT_ATOMS: atom_id res chain seq x y z
N MET A 1 -8.30 5.92 7.00
CA MET A 1 -7.64 5.28 5.86
C MET A 1 -6.19 5.09 6.24
N ASP A 2 -5.77 3.84 6.37
CA ASP A 2 -4.49 3.43 6.94
C ASP A 2 -3.56 2.87 5.86
N LEU A 3 -2.26 3.11 6.01
CA LEU A 3 -1.23 2.51 5.15
C LEU A 3 -0.39 1.55 5.99
N GLU A 4 -0.33 0.29 5.57
CA GLU A 4 0.47 -0.75 6.22
C GLU A 4 1.52 -1.28 5.26
N PHE A 5 2.77 -1.28 5.72
CA PHE A 5 3.85 -2.01 5.07
C PHE A 5 4.07 -3.31 5.83
N ARG A 6 4.08 -4.43 5.13
CA ARG A 6 4.55 -5.68 5.71
C ARG A 6 6.07 -5.65 5.87
N ASP A 7 6.57 -6.45 6.79
CA ASP A 7 8.01 -6.51 7.09
C ASP A 7 8.83 -6.85 5.84
N GLU A 8 8.35 -7.77 5.00
CA GLU A 8 9.00 -8.13 3.74
C GLU A 8 9.10 -6.94 2.76
N ALA A 9 8.13 -6.02 2.76
CA ALA A 9 8.18 -4.82 1.94
C ALA A 9 9.27 -3.86 2.41
N LEU A 10 9.44 -3.70 3.73
CA LEU A 10 10.47 -2.84 4.31
C LEU A 10 11.88 -3.36 3.95
N ASP A 11 12.07 -4.67 4.05
CA ASP A 11 13.32 -5.33 3.65
C ASP A 11 13.60 -5.16 2.15
N ALA A 12 12.57 -5.30 1.31
CA ALA A 12 12.69 -5.10 -0.13
C ALA A 12 13.09 -3.66 -0.49
N ILE A 13 12.49 -2.66 0.18
CA ILE A 13 12.83 -1.24 0.01
C ILE A 13 14.31 -1.01 0.36
N ALA A 14 14.76 -1.53 1.51
CA ALA A 14 16.14 -1.37 1.95
C ALA A 14 17.14 -2.03 0.98
N LYS A 15 16.88 -3.27 0.56
CA LYS A 15 17.70 -3.99 -0.43
C LYS A 15 17.80 -3.22 -1.74
N LYS A 16 16.69 -2.68 -2.23
CA LYS A 16 16.63 -1.91 -3.48
C LYS A 16 17.38 -0.59 -3.38
N ALA A 17 17.33 0.10 -2.25
CA ALA A 17 18.11 1.32 -1.99
C ALA A 17 19.62 1.05 -1.95
N MET A 18 20.03 -0.07 -1.34
CA MET A 18 21.44 -0.51 -1.34
C MET A 18 21.92 -0.86 -2.75
N ALA A 19 21.13 -1.62 -3.52
CA ALA A 19 21.45 -1.99 -4.89
C ALA A 19 21.63 -0.77 -5.82
N ARG A 20 20.83 0.27 -5.62
CA ARG A 20 20.93 1.55 -6.35
C ARG A 20 22.07 2.46 -5.88
N LYS A 21 22.82 2.08 -4.84
CA LYS A 21 23.90 2.88 -4.21
C LYS A 21 23.47 4.29 -3.78
N THR A 22 22.19 4.46 -3.47
CA THR A 22 21.61 5.74 -3.04
C THR A 22 21.53 5.85 -1.51
N GLY A 23 21.62 4.73 -0.80
CA GLY A 23 21.47 4.67 0.65
C GLY A 23 20.09 5.19 1.10
N ALA A 24 20.02 5.76 2.30
CA ALA A 24 18.77 6.28 2.86
C ALA A 24 18.06 7.32 1.96
N ARG A 25 18.81 8.06 1.15
CA ARG A 25 18.25 9.06 0.22
C ARG A 25 17.37 8.44 -0.86
N GLY A 26 17.59 7.16 -1.19
CA GLY A 26 16.82 6.44 -2.19
C GLY A 26 15.50 5.84 -1.68
N LEU A 27 15.27 5.81 -0.37
CA LEU A 27 14.08 5.17 0.20
C LEU A 27 12.80 5.87 -0.27
N ARG A 28 12.80 7.21 -0.24
CA ARG A 28 11.65 8.01 -0.68
C ARG A 28 11.26 7.71 -2.12
N SER A 29 12.22 7.67 -3.05
CA SER A 29 11.88 7.46 -4.47
C SER A 29 11.40 6.05 -4.77
N ILE A 30 11.82 5.05 -3.98
CA ILE A 30 11.32 3.68 -4.10
C ILE A 30 9.86 3.61 -3.64
N VAL A 31 9.56 4.18 -2.46
CA VAL A 31 8.19 4.21 -1.92
C VAL A 31 7.25 5.02 -2.82
N GLU A 32 7.71 6.19 -3.29
CA GLU A 32 6.92 7.06 -4.17
C GLU A 32 6.57 6.37 -5.49
N ALA A 33 7.53 5.66 -6.10
CA ALA A 33 7.27 4.88 -7.30
C ALA A 33 6.27 3.73 -7.08
N ALA A 34 6.36 3.04 -5.93
CA ALA A 34 5.46 1.93 -5.60
C ALA A 34 4.02 2.38 -5.32
N LEU A 35 3.84 3.59 -4.80
CA LEU A 35 2.54 4.12 -4.39
C LEU A 35 1.91 5.07 -5.40
N LEU A 36 2.61 5.51 -6.44
CA LEU A 36 2.17 6.58 -7.34
C LEU A 36 0.77 6.35 -7.90
N ASP A 37 0.56 5.18 -8.52
CA ASP A 37 -0.71 4.83 -9.14
C ASP A 37 -1.82 4.74 -8.09
N THR A 38 -1.54 4.11 -6.95
CA THR A 38 -2.51 3.99 -5.85
C THR A 38 -2.88 5.36 -5.30
N MET A 39 -1.93 6.27 -5.07
CA MET A 39 -2.23 7.62 -4.58
C MET A 39 -3.07 8.43 -5.58
N TYR A 40 -2.93 8.17 -6.87
CA TYR A 40 -3.71 8.83 -7.91
C TYR A 40 -5.15 8.32 -7.94
N ASP A 41 -5.35 7.00 -7.86
CA ASP A 41 -6.68 6.39 -7.96
C ASP A 41 -7.47 6.50 -6.65
N LEU A 42 -6.78 6.44 -5.49
CA LEU A 42 -7.38 6.33 -4.16
C LEU A 42 -8.40 7.44 -3.83
N PRO A 43 -8.20 8.73 -4.16
CA PRO A 43 -9.19 9.78 -3.91
C PRO A 43 -10.53 9.57 -4.62
N SER A 44 -10.56 8.74 -5.67
CA SER A 44 -11.77 8.41 -6.44
C SER A 44 -12.41 7.09 -6.02
N MET A 45 -11.79 6.36 -5.09
CA MET A 45 -12.30 5.08 -4.58
C MET A 45 -13.15 5.31 -3.34
N GLU A 46 -14.34 4.72 -3.31
CA GLU A 46 -15.21 4.75 -2.14
C GLU A 46 -14.88 3.60 -1.17
N ASP A 47 -15.12 3.83 0.12
CA ASP A 47 -15.03 2.83 1.20
C ASP A 47 -13.65 2.17 1.42
N VAL A 48 -12.55 2.73 0.92
CA VAL A 48 -11.20 2.19 1.20
C VAL A 48 -10.75 2.56 2.62
N GLU A 49 -10.58 1.56 3.47
CA GLU A 49 -10.14 1.72 4.86
C GLU A 49 -8.64 1.51 5.04
N LYS A 50 -8.02 0.59 4.30
CA LYS A 50 -6.59 0.27 4.44
C LYS A 50 -5.95 -0.11 3.11
N VAL A 51 -4.71 0.33 2.91
CA VAL A 51 -3.81 -0.09 1.83
C VAL A 51 -2.68 -0.91 2.44
N VAL A 52 -2.43 -2.11 1.94
CA VAL A 52 -1.35 -2.99 2.40
C VAL A 52 -0.33 -3.18 1.29
N ILE A 53 0.94 -2.96 1.64
CA ILE A 53 2.11 -3.06 0.76
C ILE A 53 2.94 -4.28 1.16
N ASP A 54 3.18 -5.17 0.20
CA ASP A 54 4.08 -6.32 0.33
C ASP A 54 5.31 -6.19 -0.58
N GLU A 55 6.22 -7.16 -0.52
CA GLU A 55 7.44 -7.19 -1.36
C GLU A 55 7.14 -7.14 -2.86
N SER A 56 6.08 -7.81 -3.31
CA SER A 56 5.74 -7.89 -4.73
C SER A 56 5.32 -6.54 -5.31
N VAL A 57 4.69 -5.68 -4.50
CA VAL A 57 4.40 -4.28 -4.85
C VAL A 57 5.69 -3.48 -5.01
N ILE A 58 6.63 -3.62 -4.07
CA ILE A 58 7.93 -2.91 -4.13
C ILE A 58 8.72 -3.32 -5.38
N ASP A 59 8.56 -4.57 -5.82
CA ASP A 59 9.15 -5.10 -7.04
C ASP A 59 8.39 -4.81 -8.33
N GLY A 60 7.23 -4.15 -8.23
CA GLY A 60 6.41 -3.77 -9.39
C GLY A 60 5.76 -4.98 -10.06
N GLN A 61 5.58 -6.07 -9.33
CA GLN A 61 4.99 -7.32 -9.82
C GLN A 61 3.48 -7.37 -9.58
N SER A 62 2.98 -6.63 -8.59
CA SER A 62 1.57 -6.58 -8.22
C SER A 62 1.15 -5.17 -7.81
N LYS A 63 -0.16 -4.97 -7.63
CA LYS A 63 -0.74 -3.74 -7.05
C LYS A 63 -0.96 -3.92 -5.54
N PRO A 64 -0.98 -2.82 -4.76
CA PRO A 64 -1.35 -2.86 -3.35
C PRO A 64 -2.69 -3.54 -3.08
N LEU A 65 -2.79 -4.23 -1.94
CA LEU A 65 -4.05 -4.79 -1.47
C LEU A 65 -4.89 -3.67 -0.83
N LEU A 66 -6.11 -3.49 -1.32
CA LEU A 66 -7.08 -2.54 -0.79
C LEU A 66 -8.08 -3.29 0.10
N ILE A 67 -8.26 -2.81 1.33
CA ILE A 67 -9.27 -3.30 2.27
C ILE A 67 -10.39 -2.27 2.31
N TYR A 68 -11.60 -2.73 2.02
CA TYR A 68 -12.81 -1.92 2.03
C TYR A 68 -13.57 -2.12 3.33
N GLY A 69 -14.13 -1.03 3.85
CA GLY A 69 -15.05 -1.08 4.99
C GLY A 69 -16.28 -1.90 4.63
N LYS A 70 -16.82 -2.64 5.60
CA LYS A 70 -18.14 -3.25 5.39
C LYS A 70 -19.16 -2.11 5.35
N PRO A 71 -20.05 -2.05 4.35
CA PRO A 71 -21.26 -1.25 4.51
C PRO A 71 -21.95 -1.77 5.76
N GLU A 72 -22.32 -0.87 6.67
CA GLU A 72 -23.09 -1.21 7.86
C GLU A 72 -24.20 -2.15 7.42
N ALA A 73 -24.09 -3.43 7.81
CA ALA A 73 -25.17 -4.36 7.65
C ALA A 73 -26.31 -3.75 8.46
N GLN A 74 -27.28 -3.17 7.75
CA GLN A 74 -28.56 -2.74 8.28
C GLN A 74 -28.96 -3.79 9.31
N GLN A 75 -28.89 -3.43 10.59
CA GLN A 75 -29.38 -4.27 11.66
C GLN A 75 -30.83 -4.51 11.30
N ALA A 76 -31.10 -5.71 10.78
CA ALA A 76 -32.44 -6.14 10.47
C ALA A 76 -33.20 -6.04 11.78
N SER A 77 -34.12 -5.09 11.83
CA SER A 77 -35.21 -5.05 12.79
C SER A 77 -35.86 -6.44 12.76
N GLY A 78 -35.51 -7.27 13.74
CA GLY A 78 -36.09 -8.57 13.97
C GLY A 78 -36.67 -8.56 15.38
N GLU A 79 -37.97 -8.24 15.42
CA GLU A 79 -39.01 -8.50 16.44
C GLU A 79 -38.63 -8.50 17.93
#